data_AF-A0A938LLJ8-F1
#
_entry.id   AF-A0A938LLJ8-F1
#
_cell.length_a   1.000
_cell.length_b   1.000
_cell.length_c   1.000
_cell.angle_alpha   90.00
_cell.angle_beta   90.00
_cell.angle_gamma   90.00
#
_symmetry.space_group_name_H-M   'P 1'
#
loop_
_entity.id
_entity.type
_entity.pdbx_description
1 polymer ?
#
loop_
_entity_poly.entity_id
_entity_poly.type
_entity_poly.pdbx_seq_one_letter_code
_entity_poly.pdbx_strand_id
1 'polypeptide(L)'
;DSTITEASLNIDVTFSEQVHGVDVADLVLGGAATASATKGAPSNPTANTWRFPVSGLVTGPLNLRLAPDADDIGDIAGNNLATVTWSYTVEIAPAPFPEIVVEGLNSRNIADDDTTPSAADGTDFGTVVQTSTEPSQTFTVRNTGTEALTLGVPTLPAGYTITEALNSSIPADGSDTFTVQLSTANSGTFTGDISFTTNDSDENPFNFTITGTVETAEEAELVELNPANRRWVFADADGDRVTVVFGGSAGTATLTRDVAPGERGDMQTVTFEGTDRRTTLTVTVKESKGGDPRDGTTVQTISGSAVGTLNLRNVDLVGNTIDLDGALKRLIIDDIADGADITLGWDTEAQLTITADDVGDVNLTFPGILKSATVTRWAGGRIGVWEVGALTVKNGALGARIQAEVVGTVSVTGGNLAGDIEATQRIGTVSVKGGNLTGDIRVGNEPAQTRRAALGSVKVEGGDIRGSIAVENEGNAGSILAKTVRGVGGRIGDEVEDSITIAGRLSSITASGDIRAAITVENAAGTTRGNALGLVKAIGGSIFGPVEVLNNGNLGTLQARNIRADVTVGGKATLVRTELDDVVSEIPLQVLATVQTGGKATVRGKNGVLKIQEDGGEVFVA
;
A
#
# COMPACT_ATOMS: atom_id res chain seq x y z
N ASP A 1 -0.83 -78.19 -3.42
CA ASP A 1 -0.81 -76.72 -3.41
C ASP A 1 0.48 -76.22 -2.78
N SER A 2 1.12 -75.24 -3.41
CA SER A 2 2.45 -74.74 -3.06
C SER A 2 2.42 -73.45 -2.23
N THR A 3 1.27 -73.09 -1.66
CA THR A 3 1.07 -71.84 -0.90
C THR A 3 0.72 -72.14 0.56
N ILE A 4 1.36 -71.43 1.48
CA ILE A 4 1.18 -71.49 2.93
C ILE A 4 0.63 -70.14 3.39
N THR A 5 -0.45 -70.13 4.17
CA THR A 5 -1.14 -68.88 4.59
C THR A 5 -0.98 -68.55 6.07
N GLU A 6 -0.19 -69.34 6.80
CA GLU A 6 -0.03 -69.22 8.25
C GLU A 6 1.43 -68.95 8.63
N ALA A 7 1.64 -68.15 9.67
CA ALA A 7 2.98 -67.82 10.18
C ALA A 7 3.64 -68.97 10.96
N SER A 8 2.89 -70.01 11.31
CA SER A 8 3.39 -71.19 12.03
C SER A 8 2.71 -72.44 11.51
N LEU A 9 3.47 -73.52 11.33
CA LEU A 9 2.95 -74.79 10.83
C LEU A 9 3.85 -75.97 11.24
N ASN A 10 3.33 -77.19 11.11
CA ASN A 10 4.09 -78.42 11.31
C ASN A 10 4.47 -79.02 9.95
N ILE A 11 5.77 -79.19 9.70
CA ILE A 11 6.29 -79.85 8.51
C ILE A 11 6.46 -81.33 8.82
N ASP A 12 5.60 -82.16 8.23
CA ASP A 12 5.65 -83.61 8.38
C ASP A 12 6.38 -84.25 7.21
N VAL A 13 7.50 -84.91 7.50
CA VAL A 13 8.30 -85.67 6.55
C VAL A 13 8.10 -87.16 6.80
N THR A 14 7.59 -87.88 5.80
CA THR A 14 7.40 -89.34 5.89
C THR A 14 8.47 -90.06 5.09
N PHE A 15 9.16 -90.99 5.76
CA PHE A 15 10.17 -91.86 5.17
C PHE A 15 9.53 -93.19 4.76
N SER A 16 10.12 -93.88 3.77
CA SER A 16 9.65 -95.21 3.34
C SER A 16 9.83 -96.29 4.39
N GLU A 17 10.69 -96.05 5.38
CA GLU A 17 11.01 -96.95 6.49
C GLU A 17 11.42 -96.17 7.74
N GLN A 18 11.76 -96.87 8.83
CA GLN A 18 12.23 -96.24 10.06
C GLN A 18 13.66 -95.71 9.88
N VAL A 19 13.85 -94.45 10.28
CA VAL A 19 15.15 -93.77 10.26
C VAL A 19 15.55 -93.34 11.68
N HIS A 20 16.85 -93.19 11.90
CA HIS A 20 17.44 -92.65 13.12
C HIS A 20 18.32 -91.44 12.80
N GLY A 21 18.71 -90.68 13.83
CA GLY A 21 19.54 -89.48 13.69
C GLY A 21 18.77 -88.17 13.61
N VAL A 22 17.45 -88.21 13.39
CA VAL A 22 16.64 -87.00 13.15
C VAL A 22 16.69 -86.00 14.31
N ASP A 23 17.29 -84.84 14.06
CA ASP A 23 17.34 -83.69 14.96
C ASP A 23 16.96 -82.37 14.27
N VAL A 24 17.02 -81.27 15.02
CA VAL A 24 16.57 -79.95 14.53
C VAL A 24 17.45 -79.40 13.41
N ALA A 25 18.73 -79.77 13.33
CA ALA A 25 19.67 -79.30 12.31
C ALA A 25 19.36 -79.90 10.93
N ASP A 26 18.79 -81.10 10.89
CA ASP A 26 18.53 -81.85 9.66
C ASP A 26 17.55 -81.18 8.71
N LEU A 27 16.66 -80.31 9.19
CA LEU A 27 15.79 -79.50 8.33
C LEU A 27 16.31 -78.07 8.26
N VAL A 28 16.84 -77.64 7.11
CA VAL A 28 17.27 -76.27 6.86
C VAL A 28 16.16 -75.49 6.16
N LEU A 29 15.80 -74.33 6.72
CA LEU A 29 14.87 -73.39 6.10
C LEU A 29 15.68 -72.30 5.37
N GLY A 30 15.25 -71.90 4.18
CA GLY A 30 15.80 -70.77 3.44
C GLY A 30 14.74 -70.01 2.63
N GLY A 31 15.14 -68.89 2.02
CA GLY A 31 14.23 -67.98 1.31
C GLY A 31 13.79 -66.79 2.17
N ALA A 32 13.11 -65.81 1.59
CA ALA A 32 12.76 -64.58 2.31
C ALA A 32 11.74 -64.82 3.44
N ALA A 33 10.91 -65.87 3.31
CA ALA A 33 9.92 -66.25 4.32
C ALA A 33 10.53 -66.66 5.66
N THR A 34 11.84 -66.94 5.72
CA THR A 34 12.51 -67.47 6.91
C THR A 34 13.21 -66.39 7.73
N ALA A 35 13.04 -65.10 7.39
CA ALA A 35 13.76 -63.99 8.02
C ALA A 35 13.61 -63.93 9.55
N SER A 36 12.47 -64.42 10.08
CA SER A 36 12.17 -64.50 11.51
C SER A 36 11.78 -65.91 11.97
N ALA A 37 11.97 -66.92 11.12
CA ALA A 37 11.47 -68.26 11.38
C ALA A 37 12.37 -69.04 12.35
N THR A 38 11.74 -69.79 13.24
CA THR A 38 12.41 -70.69 14.19
C THR A 38 11.88 -72.11 14.04
N LYS A 39 12.77 -73.09 14.28
CA LYS A 39 12.44 -74.52 14.28
C LYS A 39 12.35 -75.03 15.71
N GLY A 40 11.26 -75.72 16.02
CA GLY A 40 11.11 -76.51 17.25
C GLY A 40 11.85 -77.84 17.17
N ALA A 41 12.03 -78.50 18.31
CA ALA A 41 12.59 -79.85 18.37
C ALA A 41 11.69 -80.83 17.60
N PRO A 42 12.24 -81.68 16.72
CA PRO A 42 11.44 -82.61 15.95
C PRO A 42 10.87 -83.71 16.84
N SER A 43 9.72 -84.24 16.43
CA SER A 43 9.06 -85.38 17.09
C SER A 43 8.70 -86.43 16.04
N ASN A 44 8.60 -87.71 16.45
CA ASN A 44 8.20 -88.80 15.56
C ASN A 44 6.76 -89.25 15.89
N PRO A 45 5.73 -88.54 15.39
CA PRO A 45 4.33 -88.84 15.71
C PRO A 45 3.85 -90.21 15.20
N THR A 46 4.52 -90.80 14.21
CA THR A 46 4.26 -92.17 13.75
C THR A 46 5.57 -92.97 13.70
N ALA A 47 5.56 -94.23 13.26
CA ALA A 47 6.80 -94.99 13.16
C ALA A 47 7.80 -94.38 12.14
N ASN A 48 7.30 -93.82 11.03
CA ASN A 48 8.12 -93.39 9.89
C ASN A 48 7.88 -91.92 9.49
N THR A 49 7.16 -91.12 10.29
CA THR A 49 6.89 -89.70 9.98
C THR A 49 7.42 -88.82 11.07
N TRP A 50 8.37 -87.96 10.72
CA TRP A 50 8.93 -86.95 11.61
C TRP A 50 8.30 -85.58 11.36
N ARG A 51 7.95 -84.90 12.44
CA ARG A 51 7.32 -83.58 12.47
C ARG A 51 8.29 -82.53 12.95
N PHE A 52 8.48 -81.50 12.15
CA PHE A 52 9.26 -80.30 12.47
C PHE A 52 8.31 -79.11 12.68
N PRO A 53 8.11 -78.63 13.92
CA PRO A 53 7.37 -77.41 14.17
C PRO A 53 8.15 -76.20 13.67
N VAL A 54 7.54 -75.35 12.85
CA VAL A 54 8.11 -74.09 12.38
C VAL A 54 7.19 -72.95 12.77
N SER A 55 7.76 -71.87 13.29
CA SER A 55 7.01 -70.65 13.67
C SER A 55 7.75 -69.40 13.19
N GLY A 56 7.04 -68.29 13.03
CA GLY A 56 7.63 -67.01 12.62
C GLY A 56 7.93 -66.92 11.11
N LEU A 57 7.22 -67.66 10.26
CA LEU A 57 7.26 -67.45 8.81
C LEU A 57 6.65 -66.09 8.46
N VAL A 58 7.27 -65.41 7.49
CA VAL A 58 6.78 -64.14 6.93
C VAL A 58 6.45 -64.31 5.44
N THR A 59 5.68 -63.40 4.87
CA THR A 59 5.28 -63.45 3.44
C THR A 59 6.51 -63.45 2.52
N GLY A 60 6.58 -64.41 1.59
CA GLY A 60 7.69 -64.58 0.65
C GLY A 60 7.97 -66.04 0.26
N PRO A 61 8.98 -66.31 -0.57
CA PRO A 61 9.37 -67.68 -0.93
C PRO A 61 9.99 -68.43 0.25
N LEU A 62 9.62 -69.71 0.41
CA LEU A 62 10.14 -70.65 1.40
C LEU A 62 10.77 -71.86 0.69
N ASN A 63 12.03 -72.14 1.00
CA ASN A 63 12.77 -73.31 0.53
C ASN A 63 13.13 -74.19 1.73
N LEU A 64 12.84 -75.47 1.63
CA LEU A 64 13.15 -76.47 2.64
C LEU A 64 14.22 -77.40 2.11
N ARG A 65 15.19 -77.76 2.95
CA ARG A 65 16.22 -78.75 2.63
C ARG A 65 16.40 -79.72 3.79
N LEU A 66 16.29 -81.01 3.53
CA LEU A 66 16.42 -82.07 4.54
C LEU A 66 17.71 -82.87 4.34
N ALA A 67 18.36 -83.27 5.44
CA ALA A 67 19.66 -83.98 5.47
C ALA A 67 20.76 -83.20 4.71
N PRO A 68 21.14 -82.01 5.21
CA PRO A 68 22.12 -81.15 4.54
C PRO A 68 23.54 -81.73 4.50
N ASP A 69 23.93 -82.55 5.46
CA ASP A 69 25.25 -83.17 5.59
C ASP A 69 25.16 -84.70 5.47
N ALA A 70 26.28 -85.34 5.13
CA ALA A 70 26.36 -86.81 5.05
C ALA A 70 26.38 -87.39 6.47
N ASP A 71 25.66 -88.51 6.67
CA ASP A 71 25.47 -89.20 7.96
C ASP A 71 24.42 -88.58 8.91
N ASP A 72 23.70 -87.53 8.50
CA ASP A 72 22.66 -86.86 9.32
C ASP A 72 21.47 -87.78 9.66
N ILE A 73 20.88 -88.40 8.64
CA ILE A 73 19.72 -89.29 8.79
C ILE A 73 20.00 -90.62 8.12
N GLY A 74 19.95 -91.71 8.89
CA GLY A 74 20.28 -93.06 8.44
C GLY A 74 19.17 -94.09 8.68
N ASP A 75 19.13 -95.14 7.86
CA ASP A 75 18.30 -96.33 8.09
C ASP A 75 18.99 -97.34 9.05
N ILE A 76 18.27 -98.39 9.46
CA ILE A 76 18.84 -99.41 10.35
C ILE A 76 19.93 -100.28 9.70
N ALA A 77 20.03 -100.26 8.37
CA ALA A 77 21.06 -100.95 7.59
C ALA A 77 22.35 -100.12 7.43
N GLY A 78 22.33 -98.85 7.87
CA GLY A 78 23.46 -97.92 7.83
C GLY A 78 23.58 -97.13 6.52
N ASN A 79 22.53 -97.06 5.70
CA ASN A 79 22.50 -96.17 4.53
C ASN A 79 22.02 -94.78 4.95
N ASN A 80 22.64 -93.74 4.39
CA ASN A 80 22.26 -92.34 4.66
C ASN A 80 21.31 -91.78 3.62
N LEU A 81 20.40 -90.94 4.06
CA LEU A 81 19.51 -90.20 3.20
C LEU A 81 20.28 -89.14 2.40
N ALA A 82 20.08 -89.10 1.08
CA ALA A 82 20.56 -88.01 0.25
C ALA A 82 19.73 -86.74 0.47
N THR A 83 20.35 -85.57 0.35
CA THR A 83 19.67 -84.28 0.55
C THR A 83 18.44 -84.12 -0.35
N VAL A 84 17.32 -83.73 0.23
CA VAL A 84 16.04 -83.49 -0.49
C VAL A 84 15.62 -82.04 -0.31
N THR A 85 15.07 -81.42 -1.36
CA THR A 85 14.58 -80.02 -1.31
C THR A 85 13.14 -79.87 -1.78
N TRP A 86 12.42 -78.91 -1.17
CA TRP A 86 11.07 -78.49 -1.55
C TRP A 86 10.95 -76.97 -1.53
N SER A 87 10.06 -76.41 -2.37
CA SER A 87 9.82 -74.97 -2.45
C SER A 87 8.34 -74.64 -2.39
N TYR A 88 8.00 -73.60 -1.63
CA TYR A 88 6.66 -73.09 -1.37
C TYR A 88 6.66 -71.55 -1.39
N THR A 89 5.47 -70.94 -1.42
CA THR A 89 5.25 -69.50 -1.20
C THR A 89 4.45 -69.31 0.08
N VAL A 90 4.90 -68.42 0.97
CA VAL A 90 4.14 -67.98 2.15
C VAL A 90 3.42 -66.68 1.81
N GLU A 91 2.10 -66.65 2.02
CA GLU A 91 1.24 -65.49 1.78
C GLU A 91 0.29 -65.31 2.97
N ILE A 92 0.75 -64.58 3.98
CA ILE A 92 -0.02 -64.28 5.20
C ILE A 92 -0.71 -62.93 4.99
N ALA A 93 -2.04 -62.89 5.03
CA ALA A 93 -2.80 -61.65 4.98
C ALA A 93 -2.59 -60.86 6.30
N PRO A 94 -2.40 -59.52 6.25
CA PRO A 94 -2.38 -58.70 7.46
C PRO A 94 -3.74 -58.78 8.17
N ALA A 95 -3.75 -58.77 9.50
CA ALA A 95 -4.98 -58.77 10.28
C ALA A 95 -5.78 -57.48 10.00
N PRO A 96 -7.12 -57.51 9.98
CA PRO A 96 -7.91 -56.30 9.81
C PRO A 96 -7.94 -55.45 11.10
N PHE A 97 -7.73 -54.14 10.99
CA PHE A 97 -7.82 -53.17 12.10
C PHE A 97 -8.30 -51.79 11.61
N PRO A 98 -8.99 -50.99 12.44
CA PRO A 98 -9.19 -49.56 12.20
C PRO A 98 -7.89 -48.77 12.44
N GLU A 99 -7.65 -47.70 11.67
CA GLU A 99 -6.48 -46.81 11.84
C GLU A 99 -6.96 -45.36 11.67
N ILE A 100 -6.74 -44.49 12.65
CA ILE A 100 -7.16 -43.08 12.61
C ILE A 100 -6.05 -42.15 12.11
N VAL A 101 -6.44 -41.17 11.29
CA VAL A 101 -5.58 -40.03 10.94
C VAL A 101 -6.39 -38.76 11.08
N VAL A 102 -5.88 -37.77 11.82
CA VAL A 102 -6.50 -36.45 11.97
C VAL A 102 -5.67 -35.40 11.23
N GLU A 103 -6.34 -34.64 10.36
CA GLU A 103 -5.74 -33.58 9.57
C GLU A 103 -6.40 -32.23 9.88
N GLY A 104 -5.58 -31.21 10.07
CA GLY A 104 -6.01 -29.82 10.22
C GLY A 104 -5.91 -29.03 8.93
N LEU A 105 -5.62 -27.72 9.07
CA LEU A 105 -5.51 -26.79 7.95
C LEU A 105 -4.46 -27.26 6.93
N ASN A 106 -4.79 -27.15 5.64
CA ASN A 106 -3.96 -27.59 4.51
C ASN A 106 -3.60 -29.09 4.51
N SER A 107 -4.48 -29.95 5.04
CA SER A 107 -4.27 -31.41 5.12
C SER A 107 -2.98 -31.78 5.87
N ARG A 108 -2.62 -30.99 6.89
CA ARG A 108 -1.48 -31.29 7.76
C ARG A 108 -1.90 -32.27 8.83
N ASN A 109 -1.11 -33.33 8.99
CA ASN A 109 -1.30 -34.32 10.05
C ASN A 109 -1.13 -33.69 11.43
N ILE A 110 -2.09 -33.96 12.31
CA ILE A 110 -2.03 -33.69 13.75
C ILE A 110 -1.81 -35.06 14.41
N ALA A 111 -0.75 -35.19 15.22
CA ALA A 111 -0.45 -36.45 15.88
C ALA A 111 -1.34 -36.67 17.11
N ASP A 112 -1.56 -37.92 17.51
CA ASP A 112 -2.09 -38.22 18.84
C ASP A 112 -1.12 -37.72 19.93
N ASP A 113 -1.66 -37.28 21.06
CA ASP A 113 -0.96 -36.61 22.16
C ASP A 113 -0.17 -35.34 21.73
N ASP A 114 -0.55 -34.66 20.64
CA ASP A 114 0.09 -33.41 20.23
C ASP A 114 -0.21 -32.28 21.24
N THR A 115 0.84 -31.74 21.86
CA THR A 115 0.76 -30.68 22.88
C THR A 115 1.19 -29.31 22.38
N THR A 116 1.42 -29.17 21.08
CA THR A 116 2.04 -27.98 20.46
C THR A 116 1.15 -27.33 19.42
N PRO A 117 0.21 -26.45 19.84
CA PRO A 117 -0.64 -25.73 18.91
C PRO A 117 0.17 -24.91 17.88
N SER A 118 -0.31 -24.88 16.63
CA SER A 118 0.32 -24.16 15.54
C SER A 118 -0.70 -23.53 14.58
N ALA A 119 -0.35 -22.36 14.04
CA ALA A 119 -1.14 -21.73 12.99
C ALA A 119 -1.08 -22.49 11.65
N ALA A 120 -0.11 -23.40 11.49
CA ALA A 120 0.12 -24.10 10.22
C ALA A 120 -0.90 -25.21 9.99
N ASP A 121 -1.23 -25.98 11.04
CA ASP A 121 -2.25 -27.03 11.06
C ASP A 121 -3.59 -26.53 11.62
N GLY A 122 -3.69 -25.27 12.04
CA GLY A 122 -4.94 -24.66 12.49
C GLY A 122 -5.36 -25.03 13.91
N THR A 123 -4.48 -25.66 14.71
CA THR A 123 -4.70 -25.85 16.15
C THR A 123 -4.49 -24.56 16.96
N ASP A 124 -3.81 -23.56 16.39
CA ASP A 124 -3.82 -22.17 16.87
C ASP A 124 -4.86 -21.34 16.09
N PHE A 125 -5.89 -20.87 16.80
CA PHE A 125 -6.97 -20.03 16.28
C PHE A 125 -6.56 -18.55 16.17
N GLY A 126 -5.37 -18.19 16.64
CA GLY A 126 -4.83 -16.83 16.61
C GLY A 126 -5.45 -15.89 17.65
N THR A 127 -5.32 -14.59 17.39
CA THR A 127 -5.81 -13.52 18.26
C THR A 127 -6.96 -12.77 17.61
N VAL A 128 -8.04 -12.56 18.36
CA VAL A 128 -9.20 -11.75 17.97
C VAL A 128 -9.68 -10.86 19.10
N VAL A 129 -10.47 -9.83 18.79
CA VAL A 129 -11.04 -8.90 19.79
C VAL A 129 -12.38 -9.44 20.29
N GLN A 130 -12.69 -9.23 21.57
CA GLN A 130 -13.98 -9.62 22.15
C GLN A 130 -15.14 -9.04 21.32
N THR A 131 -16.21 -9.83 21.14
CA THR A 131 -17.38 -9.52 20.29
C THR A 131 -17.12 -9.43 18.78
N SER A 132 -15.89 -9.64 18.29
CA SER A 132 -15.63 -9.78 16.85
C SER A 132 -16.18 -11.09 16.30
N THR A 133 -16.13 -11.24 14.97
CA THR A 133 -16.43 -12.51 14.30
C THR A 133 -15.65 -13.67 14.94
N GLU A 134 -16.36 -14.76 15.26
CA GLU A 134 -15.81 -15.94 15.92
C GLU A 134 -14.99 -16.80 14.96
N PRO A 135 -13.69 -17.04 15.22
CA PRO A 135 -12.87 -17.93 14.41
C PRO A 135 -13.34 -19.39 14.46
N SER A 136 -13.36 -20.05 13.32
CA SER A 136 -13.71 -21.47 13.20
C SER A 136 -12.64 -22.25 12.44
N GLN A 137 -12.39 -23.49 12.86
CA GLN A 137 -11.48 -24.42 12.20
C GLN A 137 -12.14 -25.78 11.99
N THR A 138 -11.94 -26.34 10.80
CA THR A 138 -12.45 -27.65 10.41
C THR A 138 -11.32 -28.67 10.42
N PHE A 139 -11.53 -29.77 11.13
CA PHE A 139 -10.62 -30.90 11.21
C PHE A 139 -11.20 -32.09 10.45
N THR A 140 -10.35 -32.81 9.73
CA THR A 140 -10.72 -33.99 8.95
C THR A 140 -10.23 -35.23 9.69
N VAL A 141 -11.11 -36.21 9.89
CA VAL A 141 -10.77 -37.52 10.44
C VAL A 141 -10.87 -38.54 9.32
N ARG A 142 -9.81 -39.31 9.10
CA ARG A 142 -9.72 -40.34 8.06
C ARG A 142 -9.49 -41.69 8.71
N ASN A 143 -10.13 -42.71 8.14
CA ASN A 143 -9.89 -44.10 8.50
C ASN A 143 -9.02 -44.74 7.42
N THR A 144 -7.75 -44.97 7.72
CA THR A 144 -6.79 -45.63 6.81
C THR A 144 -6.66 -47.13 7.06
N GLY A 145 -7.46 -47.66 8.00
CA GLY A 145 -7.53 -49.06 8.34
C GLY A 145 -8.48 -49.84 7.42
N THR A 146 -8.54 -51.14 7.64
CA THR A 146 -9.35 -52.07 6.84
C THR A 146 -10.69 -52.42 7.47
N GLU A 147 -10.96 -51.94 8.70
CA GLU A 147 -12.25 -52.06 9.40
C GLU A 147 -12.88 -50.69 9.69
N ALA A 148 -14.15 -50.66 10.10
CA ALA A 148 -14.83 -49.42 10.43
C ALA A 148 -14.27 -48.79 11.72
N LEU A 149 -13.91 -47.50 11.65
CA LEU A 149 -13.48 -46.68 12.77
C LEU A 149 -14.73 -46.18 13.51
N THR A 150 -14.89 -46.52 14.78
CA THR A 150 -15.98 -46.08 15.64
C THR A 150 -15.51 -44.96 16.56
N LEU A 151 -16.25 -43.85 16.62
CA LEU A 151 -15.80 -42.60 17.24
C LEU A 151 -16.79 -42.11 18.29
N GLY A 152 -16.25 -41.55 19.37
CA GLY A 152 -16.99 -40.76 20.35
C GLY A 152 -17.20 -39.31 19.90
N VAL A 153 -18.04 -38.58 20.62
CA VAL A 153 -18.21 -37.14 20.39
C VAL A 153 -16.97 -36.40 20.92
N PRO A 154 -16.33 -35.51 20.15
CA PRO A 154 -15.22 -34.70 20.64
C PRO A 154 -15.60 -33.87 21.85
N THR A 155 -14.77 -33.95 22.88
CA THR A 155 -14.79 -33.03 24.03
C THR A 155 -13.86 -31.87 23.72
N LEU A 156 -14.25 -30.65 24.11
CA LEU A 156 -13.52 -29.41 23.82
C LEU A 156 -13.11 -28.70 25.13
N PRO A 157 -12.02 -27.92 25.11
CA PRO A 157 -11.67 -27.06 26.22
C PRO A 157 -12.66 -25.88 26.37
N ALA A 158 -12.64 -25.23 27.53
CA ALA A 158 -13.47 -24.05 27.77
C ALA A 158 -13.18 -22.94 26.74
N GLY A 159 -14.23 -22.26 26.28
CA GLY A 159 -14.12 -21.20 25.26
C GLY A 159 -14.42 -21.68 23.83
N TYR A 160 -14.57 -22.99 23.62
CA TYR A 160 -14.83 -23.55 22.29
C TYR A 160 -16.15 -24.31 22.20
N THR A 161 -16.73 -24.36 21.00
CA THR A 161 -17.95 -25.11 20.69
C THR A 161 -17.84 -25.87 19.37
N ILE A 162 -18.51 -27.02 19.26
CA ILE A 162 -18.65 -27.76 18.00
C ILE A 162 -19.83 -27.18 17.23
N THR A 163 -19.59 -26.71 16.01
CA THR A 163 -20.64 -26.21 15.09
C THR A 163 -21.06 -27.25 14.06
N GLU A 164 -20.20 -28.25 13.80
CA GLU A 164 -20.47 -29.40 12.95
C GLU A 164 -19.85 -30.63 13.61
N ALA A 165 -20.66 -31.65 13.89
CA ALA A 165 -20.25 -32.83 14.65
C ALA A 165 -19.75 -33.97 13.76
N LEU A 166 -18.83 -34.77 14.32
CA LEU A 166 -18.29 -35.97 13.70
C LEU A 166 -19.31 -37.12 13.72
N ASN A 167 -19.37 -37.91 12.65
CA ASN A 167 -20.12 -39.16 12.63
C ASN A 167 -19.48 -40.20 13.57
N SER A 168 -20.32 -40.99 14.23
CA SER A 168 -19.85 -42.01 15.17
C SER A 168 -19.22 -43.25 14.51
N SER A 169 -19.21 -43.31 13.18
CA SER A 169 -18.59 -44.39 12.42
C SER A 169 -18.14 -43.92 11.05
N ILE A 170 -16.88 -44.21 10.72
CA ILE A 170 -16.28 -43.97 9.41
C ILE A 170 -15.91 -45.34 8.81
N PRO A 171 -16.40 -45.70 7.62
CA PRO A 171 -16.04 -46.97 6.97
C PRO A 171 -14.54 -47.01 6.64
N ALA A 172 -14.00 -48.20 6.36
CA ALA A 172 -12.63 -48.36 5.86
C ALA A 172 -12.39 -47.45 4.63
N ASP A 173 -11.21 -46.84 4.55
CA ASP A 173 -10.83 -45.84 3.54
C ASP A 173 -11.70 -44.56 3.50
N GLY A 174 -12.60 -44.39 4.45
CA GLY A 174 -13.52 -43.24 4.55
C GLY A 174 -12.93 -42.03 5.27
N SER A 175 -13.65 -40.91 5.21
CA SER A 175 -13.32 -39.70 5.97
C SER A 175 -14.58 -38.93 6.37
N ASP A 176 -14.46 -38.13 7.42
CA ASP A 176 -15.48 -37.19 7.87
C ASP A 176 -14.84 -35.93 8.46
N THR A 177 -15.62 -34.87 8.66
CA THR A 177 -15.14 -33.60 9.19
C THR A 177 -15.91 -33.15 10.42
N PHE A 178 -15.26 -32.39 11.29
CA PHE A 178 -15.93 -31.65 12.37
C PHE A 178 -15.37 -30.24 12.47
N THR A 179 -16.21 -29.29 12.86
CA THR A 179 -15.85 -27.87 12.92
C THR A 179 -15.95 -27.34 14.35
N VAL A 180 -14.87 -26.71 14.80
CA VAL A 180 -14.71 -26.11 16.14
C VAL A 180 -14.65 -24.59 16.00
N GLN A 181 -15.35 -23.88 16.88
CA GLN A 181 -15.42 -22.42 16.90
C GLN A 181 -14.96 -21.88 18.25
N LEU A 182 -14.12 -20.84 18.23
CA LEU A 182 -13.71 -20.07 19.41
C LEU A 182 -14.75 -18.99 19.72
N SER A 183 -15.29 -18.97 20.93
CA SER A 183 -16.21 -17.92 21.36
C SER A 183 -15.47 -16.63 21.71
N THR A 184 -15.90 -15.51 21.13
CA THR A 184 -15.34 -14.17 21.39
C THR A 184 -16.11 -13.43 22.49
N ALA A 185 -17.00 -14.10 23.22
CA ALA A 185 -17.85 -13.46 24.24
C ALA A 185 -17.08 -12.97 25.47
N ASN A 186 -16.01 -13.67 25.85
CA ASN A 186 -15.18 -13.34 26.99
C ASN A 186 -13.72 -13.23 26.56
N SER A 187 -13.03 -12.21 27.05
CA SER A 187 -11.59 -12.07 26.84
C SER A 187 -10.79 -13.08 27.66
N GLY A 188 -9.69 -13.56 27.11
CA GLY A 188 -8.74 -14.47 27.74
C GLY A 188 -7.97 -15.29 26.70
N THR A 189 -6.94 -15.99 27.14
CA THR A 189 -6.32 -17.07 26.37
C THR A 189 -6.99 -18.38 26.75
N PHE A 190 -7.56 -19.06 25.77
CA PHE A 190 -8.21 -20.36 25.92
C PHE A 190 -7.30 -21.43 25.33
N THR A 191 -6.89 -22.38 26.15
CA THR A 191 -5.99 -23.48 25.75
C THR A 191 -6.45 -24.76 26.42
N GLY A 192 -6.40 -25.87 25.69
CA GLY A 192 -6.62 -27.22 26.21
C GLY A 192 -6.90 -28.22 25.09
N ASP A 193 -7.24 -29.44 25.47
CA ASP A 193 -7.25 -30.57 24.53
C ASP A 193 -8.63 -30.82 23.93
N ILE A 194 -8.64 -31.08 22.62
CA ILE A 194 -9.71 -31.84 21.98
C ILE A 194 -9.43 -33.32 22.26
N SER A 195 -10.45 -34.08 22.70
CA SER A 195 -10.31 -35.53 22.92
C SER A 195 -11.59 -36.29 22.58
N PHE A 196 -11.45 -37.45 21.93
CA PHE A 196 -12.55 -38.38 21.66
C PHE A 196 -12.08 -39.84 21.67
N THR A 197 -12.98 -40.74 22.06
CA THR A 197 -12.72 -42.19 22.06
C THR A 197 -12.75 -42.76 20.65
N THR A 198 -11.93 -43.76 20.39
CA THR A 198 -11.90 -44.52 19.13
C THR A 198 -11.76 -46.03 19.40
N ASN A 199 -11.98 -46.88 18.39
CA ASN A 199 -11.62 -48.31 18.45
C ASN A 199 -10.26 -48.62 17.81
N ASP A 200 -9.52 -47.59 17.41
CA ASP A 200 -8.08 -47.69 17.18
C ASP A 200 -7.39 -48.13 18.47
N SER A 201 -6.49 -49.11 18.40
CA SER A 201 -5.98 -49.80 19.58
C SER A 201 -4.90 -49.04 20.32
N ASP A 202 -4.14 -48.21 19.62
CA ASP A 202 -2.99 -47.47 20.13
C ASP A 202 -3.22 -45.97 20.21
N GLU A 203 -4.29 -45.45 19.59
CA GLU A 203 -4.66 -44.02 19.62
C GLU A 203 -6.03 -43.78 20.29
N ASN A 204 -6.33 -44.49 21.38
CA ASN A 204 -7.62 -44.38 22.11
C ASN A 204 -7.46 -43.96 23.58
N PRO A 205 -7.93 -42.75 23.97
CA PRO A 205 -8.58 -41.73 23.13
C PRO A 205 -7.58 -40.97 22.25
N PHE A 206 -8.03 -40.52 21.07
CA PHE A 206 -7.25 -39.60 20.25
C PHE A 206 -7.36 -38.20 20.83
N ASN A 207 -6.25 -37.49 21.00
CA ASN A 207 -6.25 -36.14 21.55
C ASN A 207 -5.17 -35.21 20.99
N PHE A 208 -5.45 -33.90 21.03
CA PHE A 208 -4.49 -32.84 20.66
C PHE A 208 -4.88 -31.49 21.28
N THR A 209 -3.88 -30.65 21.59
CA THR A 209 -4.08 -29.33 22.20
C THR A 209 -4.44 -28.28 21.14
N ILE A 210 -5.39 -27.40 21.46
CA ILE A 210 -5.71 -26.19 20.70
C ILE A 210 -5.51 -24.93 21.56
N THR A 211 -5.30 -23.78 20.91
CA THR A 211 -5.19 -22.48 21.59
C THR A 211 -5.84 -21.35 20.79
N GLY A 212 -6.20 -20.28 21.48
CA GLY A 212 -6.78 -19.08 20.89
C GLY A 212 -6.85 -17.95 21.92
N THR A 213 -6.64 -16.71 21.46
CA THR A 213 -6.64 -15.53 22.34
C THR A 213 -7.76 -14.59 21.95
N VAL A 214 -8.59 -14.22 22.92
CA VAL A 214 -9.61 -13.17 22.80
C VAL A 214 -9.16 -11.98 23.64
N GLU A 215 -8.82 -10.88 23.00
CA GLU A 215 -8.44 -9.65 23.69
C GLU A 215 -9.68 -8.89 24.16
N THR A 216 -9.58 -8.13 25.25
CA THR A 216 -10.73 -7.36 25.78
C THR A 216 -11.17 -6.32 24.76
N ALA A 217 -12.48 -6.21 24.51
CA ALA A 217 -13.00 -5.11 23.70
C ALA A 217 -12.80 -3.81 24.47
N GLU A 218 -12.12 -2.87 23.83
CA GLU A 218 -11.76 -1.62 24.47
C GLU A 218 -12.99 -0.71 24.64
N GLU A 219 -13.19 -0.15 25.84
CA GLU A 219 -14.20 0.88 26.08
C GLU A 219 -13.53 2.25 25.93
N ALA A 220 -13.76 2.92 24.79
CA ALA A 220 -13.22 4.24 24.53
C ALA A 220 -13.63 5.22 25.65
N GLU A 221 -12.67 5.98 26.20
CA GLU A 221 -12.97 7.05 27.15
C GLU A 221 -13.74 8.16 26.40
N LEU A 222 -15.04 8.28 26.66
CA LEU A 222 -15.90 9.30 26.07
C LEU A 222 -16.03 10.51 27.00
N VAL A 223 -15.70 11.69 26.48
CA VAL A 223 -15.81 12.95 27.21
C VAL A 223 -16.62 13.98 26.44
N GLU A 224 -17.71 14.46 27.03
CA GLU A 224 -18.49 15.57 26.51
C GLU A 224 -18.05 16.91 27.12
N LEU A 225 -17.66 17.85 26.26
CA LEU A 225 -17.42 19.24 26.59
C LEU A 225 -18.55 20.14 26.10
N ASN A 226 -18.97 21.09 26.92
CA ASN A 226 -20.07 22.00 26.63
C ASN A 226 -19.91 23.32 27.42
N PRO A 227 -20.81 24.31 27.28
CA PRO A 227 -20.68 25.58 28.00
C PRO A 227 -20.65 25.47 29.53
N ALA A 228 -21.18 24.38 30.12
CA ALA A 228 -21.12 24.09 31.55
C ALA A 228 -19.84 23.32 31.95
N ASN A 229 -19.38 22.39 31.11
CA ASN A 229 -18.16 21.61 31.31
C ASN A 229 -17.16 21.88 30.18
N ARG A 230 -16.36 22.94 30.31
CA ARG A 230 -15.58 23.49 29.20
C ARG A 230 -14.17 22.92 29.04
N ARG A 231 -13.70 22.11 29.99
CA ARG A 231 -12.28 21.76 30.07
C ARG A 231 -12.10 20.32 30.45
N TRP A 232 -11.22 19.65 29.72
CA TRP A 232 -10.75 18.31 30.02
C TRP A 232 -9.23 18.25 29.90
N VAL A 233 -8.62 17.41 30.74
CA VAL A 233 -7.17 17.29 30.88
C VAL A 233 -6.85 15.82 31.01
N PHE A 234 -5.94 15.34 30.17
CA PHE A 234 -5.42 13.98 30.22
C PHE A 234 -3.91 13.98 29.96
N ALA A 235 -3.29 12.81 30.00
CA ALA A 235 -1.93 12.61 29.53
C ALA A 235 -1.96 11.71 28.30
N ASP A 236 -1.24 12.06 27.25
CA ASP A 236 -1.08 11.29 26.00
C ASP A 236 -0.02 10.17 26.14
N ALA A 237 0.29 9.48 25.03
CA ALA A 237 1.09 8.25 24.98
C ALA A 237 2.47 8.37 25.63
N ASP A 238 3.15 9.51 25.47
CA ASP A 238 4.48 9.78 26.03
C ASP A 238 4.43 10.41 27.44
N GLY A 239 3.23 10.74 27.92
CA GLY A 239 3.00 11.30 29.25
C GLY A 239 2.92 12.83 29.27
N ASP A 240 2.89 13.47 28.10
CA ASP A 240 2.63 14.89 27.94
C ASP A 240 1.20 15.24 28.35
N ARG A 241 1.04 16.44 28.91
CA ARG A 241 -0.25 16.85 29.48
C ARG A 241 -1.08 17.60 28.46
N VAL A 242 -2.05 16.92 27.88
CA VAL A 242 -3.01 17.49 26.95
C VAL A 242 -4.15 18.18 27.71
N THR A 243 -4.45 19.42 27.35
CA THR A 243 -5.61 20.18 27.84
C THR A 243 -6.50 20.57 26.67
N VAL A 244 -7.74 20.09 26.70
CA VAL A 244 -8.78 20.42 25.73
C VAL A 244 -9.74 21.44 26.35
N VAL A 245 -10.01 22.53 25.64
CA VAL A 245 -10.91 23.59 26.07
C VAL A 245 -11.95 23.88 25.01
N PHE A 246 -13.22 23.67 25.36
CA PHE A 246 -14.38 24.08 24.58
C PHE A 246 -14.77 25.52 24.93
N GLY A 247 -14.76 26.39 23.93
CA GLY A 247 -15.26 27.76 24.02
C GLY A 247 -16.49 27.91 23.14
N GLY A 248 -17.64 28.19 23.74
CA GLY A 248 -18.90 28.32 23.01
C GLY A 248 -20.00 28.74 23.95
N SER A 249 -21.10 29.28 23.39
CA SER A 249 -22.30 29.61 24.17
C SER A 249 -23.40 28.56 24.05
N ALA A 250 -23.26 27.62 23.10
CA ALA A 250 -24.19 26.53 22.85
C ALA A 250 -23.44 25.36 22.18
N GLY A 251 -24.10 24.21 22.07
CA GLY A 251 -23.56 22.99 21.46
C GLY A 251 -22.61 22.22 22.37
N THR A 252 -22.14 21.08 21.87
CA THR A 252 -21.23 20.16 22.55
C THR A 252 -20.07 19.79 21.63
N ALA A 253 -18.96 19.36 22.23
CA ALA A 253 -17.90 18.61 21.57
C ALA A 253 -17.70 17.30 22.34
N THR A 254 -17.97 16.19 21.69
CA THR A 254 -17.78 14.84 22.24
C THR A 254 -16.44 14.31 21.73
N LEU A 255 -15.57 13.91 22.66
CA LEU A 255 -14.25 13.38 22.35
C LEU A 255 -14.18 11.91 22.76
N THR A 256 -13.53 11.09 21.94
CA THR A 256 -13.19 9.71 22.30
C THR A 256 -11.67 9.54 22.32
N ARG A 257 -11.16 8.72 23.25
CA ARG A 257 -9.76 8.30 23.27
C ARG A 257 -9.62 6.84 22.95
N ASP A 258 -8.52 6.54 22.30
CA ASP A 258 -7.92 5.21 22.28
C ASP A 258 -7.17 5.02 23.62
N VAL A 259 -7.45 3.96 24.36
CA VAL A 259 -6.98 3.63 25.72
C VAL A 259 -6.43 2.20 25.79
N ALA A 260 -5.88 1.67 24.70
CA ALA A 260 -5.33 0.32 24.62
C ALA A 260 -4.44 -0.04 25.83
N PRO A 261 -4.44 -1.30 26.33
CA PRO A 261 -3.72 -1.66 27.54
C PRO A 261 -2.22 -1.35 27.47
N GLY A 262 -1.79 -0.31 28.20
CA GLY A 262 -0.39 0.14 28.25
C GLY A 262 -0.11 1.40 27.45
N GLU A 263 -1.04 1.84 26.62
CA GLU A 263 -0.97 3.09 25.87
C GLU A 263 -1.67 4.21 26.63
N ARG A 264 -1.13 5.42 26.51
CA ARG A 264 -1.68 6.61 27.17
C ARG A 264 -2.35 7.55 26.18
N GLY A 265 -2.87 7.06 25.07
CA GLY A 265 -4.05 7.62 24.40
C GLY A 265 -3.94 8.97 23.68
N ASP A 266 -4.03 8.88 22.36
CA ASP A 266 -4.38 9.97 21.45
C ASP A 266 -5.88 10.22 21.39
N MET A 267 -6.28 11.36 20.82
CA MET A 267 -7.70 11.61 20.54
C MET A 267 -8.10 10.86 19.28
N GLN A 268 -9.07 9.96 19.40
CA GLN A 268 -9.57 9.26 18.23
C GLN A 268 -10.56 10.15 17.48
N THR A 269 -11.67 10.52 18.13
CA THR A 269 -12.68 11.36 17.48
C THR A 269 -12.97 12.62 18.28
N VAL A 270 -13.34 13.68 17.56
CA VAL A 270 -13.91 14.91 18.09
C VAL A 270 -15.16 15.25 17.27
N THR A 271 -16.34 15.07 17.84
CA THR A 271 -17.61 15.33 17.17
C THR A 271 -18.31 16.54 17.77
N PHE A 272 -18.67 17.51 16.94
CA PHE A 272 -19.40 18.70 17.34
C PHE A 272 -20.89 18.59 17.04
N GLU A 273 -21.74 18.93 18.01
CA GLU A 273 -23.20 18.94 17.83
C GLU A 273 -23.79 20.28 18.28
N GLY A 274 -24.60 20.91 17.42
CA GLY A 274 -25.28 22.17 17.75
C GLY A 274 -24.36 23.37 17.96
N THR A 275 -23.11 23.29 17.49
CA THR A 275 -22.10 24.36 17.56
C THR A 275 -22.24 25.34 16.40
N ASP A 276 -21.48 26.43 16.48
CA ASP A 276 -21.52 27.50 15.48
C ASP A 276 -20.15 28.14 15.18
N ARG A 277 -20.16 29.14 14.30
CA ARG A 277 -19.01 29.96 13.89
C ARG A 277 -18.35 30.79 15.01
N ARG A 278 -18.90 30.80 16.23
CA ARG A 278 -18.32 31.43 17.42
C ARG A 278 -17.67 30.39 18.34
N THR A 279 -17.93 29.13 18.10
CA THR A 279 -17.36 28.01 18.84
C THR A 279 -15.87 27.88 18.55
N THR A 280 -15.10 27.54 19.57
CA THR A 280 -13.67 27.32 19.51
C THR A 280 -13.35 26.03 20.25
N LEU A 281 -12.53 25.17 19.66
CA LEU A 281 -11.85 24.10 20.39
C LEU A 281 -10.36 24.45 20.44
N THR A 282 -9.80 24.49 21.63
CA THR A 282 -8.36 24.68 21.82
C THR A 282 -7.78 23.45 22.50
N VAL A 283 -6.78 22.86 21.86
CA VAL A 283 -5.97 21.80 22.46
C VAL A 283 -4.60 22.39 22.76
N THR A 284 -4.08 22.09 23.94
CA THR A 284 -2.76 22.53 24.38
C THR A 284 -2.04 21.31 24.91
N VAL A 285 -1.01 20.87 24.19
CA VAL A 285 -0.08 19.85 24.66
C VAL A 285 1.02 20.55 25.46
N LYS A 286 1.36 19.97 26.62
CA LYS A 286 2.46 20.46 27.44
C LYS A 286 3.41 19.31 27.73
N GLU A 287 4.61 19.46 27.19
CA GLU A 287 5.74 18.57 27.41
C GLU A 287 5.96 18.19 28.88
N SER A 288 6.11 16.89 29.07
CA SER A 288 6.65 16.24 30.24
C SER A 288 8.16 16.56 30.35
N LYS A 289 8.72 16.49 31.57
CA LYS A 289 10.12 16.90 31.79
C LYS A 289 11.08 15.91 31.12
N GLY A 290 11.63 16.28 29.96
CA GLY A 290 12.67 15.52 29.25
C GLY A 290 12.26 14.86 27.93
N GLY A 291 11.04 15.12 27.42
CA GLY A 291 10.55 14.64 26.11
C GLY A 291 11.18 15.38 24.92
N ASP A 292 10.98 14.85 23.69
CA ASP A 292 11.35 15.57 22.46
C ASP A 292 10.31 16.69 22.23
N PRO A 293 10.73 17.95 22.04
CA PRO A 293 9.81 19.05 21.76
C PRO A 293 9.07 18.98 20.42
N ARG A 294 9.17 17.85 19.71
CA ARG A 294 8.47 17.52 18.47
C ARG A 294 7.43 16.41 18.64
N ASP A 295 7.27 15.87 19.84
CA ASP A 295 6.26 14.85 20.13
C ASP A 295 4.93 15.58 20.47
N GLY A 296 4.07 15.73 19.46
CA GLY A 296 2.71 16.23 19.61
C GLY A 296 1.73 15.09 19.94
N THR A 297 0.53 15.43 20.40
CA THR A 297 -0.57 14.44 20.47
C THR A 297 -1.23 14.31 19.10
N THR A 298 -1.90 13.20 18.83
CA THR A 298 -2.62 13.06 17.55
C THR A 298 -4.14 13.17 17.72
N VAL A 299 -4.79 13.58 16.63
CA VAL A 299 -6.24 13.45 16.47
C VAL A 299 -6.54 12.69 15.19
N GLN A 300 -7.42 11.68 15.24
CA GLN A 300 -7.75 10.93 14.02
C GLN A 300 -8.87 11.58 13.20
N THR A 301 -9.98 12.00 13.83
CA THR A 301 -11.12 12.54 13.09
C THR A 301 -11.79 13.68 13.84
N ILE A 302 -12.12 14.74 13.10
CA ILE A 302 -12.91 15.86 13.62
C ILE A 302 -14.14 16.01 12.74
N SER A 303 -15.34 16.00 13.31
CA SER A 303 -16.57 16.02 12.53
C SER A 303 -17.74 16.78 13.15
N GLY A 304 -18.79 17.01 12.35
CA GLY A 304 -20.09 17.48 12.83
C GLY A 304 -20.39 18.95 12.52
N SER A 305 -21.03 19.66 13.45
CA SER A 305 -21.53 21.03 13.26
C SER A 305 -20.40 22.06 13.04
N ALA A 306 -20.77 23.27 12.59
CA ALA A 306 -19.82 24.35 12.34
C ALA A 306 -18.97 24.73 13.56
N VAL A 307 -17.69 25.07 13.35
CA VAL A 307 -16.77 25.51 14.41
C VAL A 307 -15.99 26.74 13.96
N GLY A 308 -16.06 27.83 14.71
CA GLY A 308 -15.31 29.04 14.38
C GLY A 308 -13.79 28.86 14.36
N THR A 309 -13.21 28.19 15.35
CA THR A 309 -11.75 28.01 15.45
C THR A 309 -11.38 26.65 16.02
N LEU A 310 -10.56 25.90 15.27
CA LEU A 310 -9.80 24.78 15.78
C LEU A 310 -8.36 25.27 16.02
N ASN A 311 -7.93 25.27 17.27
CA ASN A 311 -6.60 25.68 17.69
C ASN A 311 -5.89 24.49 18.33
N LEU A 312 -5.25 23.70 17.50
CA LEU A 312 -4.65 22.40 17.76
C LEU A 312 -3.12 22.51 17.64
N ARG A 313 -2.50 23.43 18.38
CA ARG A 313 -1.04 23.61 18.33
C ARG A 313 -0.36 22.38 18.91
N ASN A 314 0.68 21.90 18.23
CA ASN A 314 1.40 20.66 18.58
C ASN A 314 0.45 19.45 18.59
N VAL A 315 -0.49 19.45 17.65
CA VAL A 315 -1.39 18.32 17.44
C VAL A 315 -1.30 17.97 15.97
N ASP A 316 -1.14 16.68 15.70
CA ASP A 316 -1.12 16.18 14.33
C ASP A 316 -2.47 15.57 13.98
N LEU A 317 -2.99 15.88 12.80
CA LEU A 317 -4.14 15.18 12.24
C LEU A 317 -3.62 13.95 11.49
N VAL A 318 -3.77 12.76 12.09
CA VAL A 318 -3.22 11.50 11.55
C VAL A 318 -4.26 10.58 10.93
N GLY A 319 -5.54 10.85 11.18
CA GLY A 319 -6.65 10.04 10.66
C GLY A 319 -7.35 10.69 9.48
N ASN A 320 -8.53 10.16 9.15
CA ASN A 320 -9.03 10.25 7.79
C ASN A 320 -9.63 11.62 7.40
N THR A 321 -10.03 12.49 8.34
CA THR A 321 -10.69 13.75 7.93
C THR A 321 -10.90 14.82 9.01
N ILE A 322 -11.01 16.08 8.57
CA ILE A 322 -11.89 17.09 9.17
C ILE A 322 -13.13 17.21 8.28
N ASP A 323 -14.30 16.81 8.78
CA ASP A 323 -15.57 16.84 8.03
C ASP A 323 -16.65 17.61 8.80
N LEU A 324 -16.79 18.90 8.51
CA LEU A 324 -17.74 19.77 9.20
C LEU A 324 -18.90 20.15 8.27
N ASP A 325 -20.14 20.00 8.74
CA ASP A 325 -21.38 20.35 8.02
C ASP A 325 -21.51 21.85 7.72
N GLY A 326 -20.71 22.68 8.39
CA GLY A 326 -20.69 24.12 8.19
C GLY A 326 -19.28 24.70 8.27
N ALA A 327 -19.18 25.96 8.64
CA ALA A 327 -17.92 26.66 8.49
C ALA A 327 -16.84 26.35 9.51
N LEU A 328 -15.60 26.41 9.03
CA LEU A 328 -14.39 26.63 9.80
C LEU A 328 -13.75 27.97 9.41
N LYS A 329 -13.56 28.90 10.36
CA LYS A 329 -12.89 30.19 10.06
C LYS A 329 -11.39 30.12 10.25
N ARG A 330 -10.93 29.31 11.19
CA ARG A 330 -9.50 29.20 11.52
C ARG A 330 -9.15 27.78 11.92
N LEU A 331 -8.18 27.22 11.21
CA LEU A 331 -7.46 26.02 11.57
C LEU A 331 -6.03 26.41 11.92
N ILE A 332 -5.63 26.17 13.16
CA ILE A 332 -4.22 26.15 13.56
C ILE A 332 -3.96 24.71 13.99
N ILE A 333 -3.01 24.06 13.34
CA ILE A 333 -2.60 22.69 13.61
C ILE A 333 -1.08 22.58 13.47
N ASP A 334 -0.46 21.51 13.95
CA ASP A 334 0.94 21.24 13.67
C ASP A 334 1.04 20.56 12.30
N ASP A 335 1.01 19.23 12.25
CA ASP A 335 1.02 18.51 10.98
C ASP A 335 -0.36 17.97 10.56
N ILE A 336 -0.52 17.79 9.26
CA ILE A 336 -1.67 17.10 8.65
C ILE A 336 -1.13 15.95 7.81
N ALA A 337 -1.41 14.72 8.21
CA ALA A 337 -0.91 13.52 7.56
C ALA A 337 -1.54 13.28 6.17
N ASP A 338 -0.93 12.37 5.41
CA ASP A 338 -1.44 11.94 4.11
C ASP A 338 -2.84 11.33 4.24
N GLY A 339 -3.76 11.71 3.35
CA GLY A 339 -5.15 11.23 3.34
C GLY A 339 -6.07 11.89 4.36
N ALA A 340 -5.58 12.81 5.20
CA ALA A 340 -6.38 13.54 6.18
C ALA A 340 -7.14 14.72 5.56
N ASP A 341 -8.13 14.40 4.72
CA ASP A 341 -8.87 15.37 3.92
C ASP A 341 -9.70 16.35 4.76
N ILE A 342 -9.79 17.61 4.31
CA ILE A 342 -10.58 18.66 4.95
C ILE A 342 -11.77 18.99 4.06
N THR A 343 -12.97 18.63 4.54
CA THR A 343 -14.25 18.92 3.90
C THR A 343 -15.07 19.84 4.80
N LEU A 344 -15.54 20.96 4.25
CA LEU A 344 -16.41 21.90 4.98
C LEU A 344 -17.68 22.19 4.18
N GLY A 345 -18.80 22.24 4.90
CA GLY A 345 -20.10 22.57 4.35
C GLY A 345 -20.25 24.05 3.98
N TRP A 346 -21.43 24.37 3.47
CA TRP A 346 -21.73 25.69 2.91
C TRP A 346 -21.87 26.77 3.97
N ASP A 347 -21.17 27.89 3.74
CA ASP A 347 -21.33 29.10 4.54
C ASP A 347 -20.84 30.32 3.76
N THR A 348 -21.77 31.20 3.40
CA THR A 348 -21.53 32.37 2.55
C THR A 348 -20.62 33.44 3.16
N GLU A 349 -20.39 33.39 4.48
CA GLU A 349 -19.51 34.32 5.18
C GLU A 349 -18.20 33.66 5.61
N ALA A 350 -18.00 32.35 5.37
CA ALA A 350 -16.79 31.65 5.79
C ALA A 350 -15.58 32.07 4.97
N GLN A 351 -14.57 32.54 5.70
CA GLN A 351 -13.24 32.82 5.20
C GLN A 351 -12.27 32.02 6.05
N LEU A 352 -11.79 30.90 5.51
CA LEU A 352 -10.90 29.98 6.23
C LEU A 352 -9.47 30.53 6.23
N THR A 353 -8.84 30.51 7.41
CA THR A 353 -7.38 30.67 7.55
C THR A 353 -6.76 29.39 8.08
N ILE A 354 -5.75 28.86 7.40
CA ILE A 354 -4.98 27.68 7.81
C ILE A 354 -3.57 28.09 8.23
N THR A 355 -3.11 27.57 9.35
CA THR A 355 -1.70 27.54 9.75
C THR A 355 -1.37 26.12 10.18
N ALA A 356 -0.47 25.48 9.45
CA ALA A 356 0.09 24.15 9.71
C ALA A 356 1.61 24.22 9.50
N ASP A 357 2.38 23.28 10.01
CA ASP A 357 3.78 23.09 9.64
C ASP A 357 3.85 22.25 8.36
N ASP A 358 3.64 20.95 8.45
CA ASP A 358 3.62 20.04 7.31
C ASP A 358 2.19 19.61 6.92
N VAL A 359 1.93 19.57 5.63
CA VAL A 359 0.67 19.04 5.08
C VAL A 359 1.01 17.96 4.06
N GLY A 360 0.43 16.78 4.25
CA GLY A 360 0.59 15.63 3.38
C GLY A 360 -0.12 15.76 2.03
N ASP A 361 -0.46 14.61 1.45
CA ASP A 361 -1.37 14.48 0.31
C ASP A 361 -2.81 14.65 0.81
N VAL A 362 -3.30 15.90 0.78
CA VAL A 362 -4.55 16.31 1.44
C VAL A 362 -5.42 17.11 0.48
N ASN A 363 -6.69 16.71 0.36
CA ASN A 363 -7.72 17.48 -0.31
C ASN A 363 -8.36 18.47 0.65
N LEU A 364 -8.42 19.73 0.24
CA LEU A 364 -9.21 20.78 0.89
C LEU A 364 -10.38 21.14 0.00
N THR A 365 -11.60 20.79 0.43
CA THR A 365 -12.82 21.00 -0.36
C THR A 365 -13.86 21.76 0.44
N PHE A 366 -14.21 22.97 0.00
CA PHE A 366 -15.39 23.67 0.50
C PHE A 366 -15.85 24.80 -0.44
N PRO A 367 -17.16 25.10 -0.48
CA PRO A 367 -17.75 26.12 -1.34
C PRO A 367 -17.61 27.51 -0.69
N GLY A 368 -16.37 27.99 -0.58
CA GLY A 368 -16.07 29.25 0.09
C GLY A 368 -14.70 29.81 -0.24
N ILE A 369 -14.23 30.72 0.61
CA ILE A 369 -12.97 31.43 0.43
C ILE A 369 -11.91 30.88 1.38
N LEU A 370 -10.81 30.35 0.82
CA LEU A 370 -9.57 30.16 1.56
C LEU A 370 -8.86 31.51 1.65
N LYS A 371 -9.11 32.26 2.71
CA LYS A 371 -8.55 33.61 2.90
C LYS A 371 -7.02 33.58 2.94
N SER A 372 -6.46 32.66 3.71
CA SER A 372 -5.02 32.45 3.72
C SER A 372 -4.64 31.05 4.21
N ALA A 373 -3.63 30.44 3.62
CA ALA A 373 -2.96 29.27 4.17
C ALA A 373 -1.46 29.57 4.31
N THR A 374 -0.89 29.25 5.47
CA THR A 374 0.55 29.33 5.71
C THR A 374 1.03 27.97 6.19
N VAL A 375 1.94 27.37 5.42
CA VAL A 375 2.53 26.06 5.70
C VAL A 375 4.04 26.08 5.46
N THR A 376 4.76 25.08 5.96
CA THR A 376 6.15 24.82 5.59
C THR A 376 6.24 23.99 4.33
N ARG A 377 5.36 22.99 4.18
CA ARG A 377 5.24 22.16 2.97
C ARG A 377 3.79 21.70 2.78
N TRP A 378 3.39 21.47 1.54
CA TRP A 378 2.15 20.80 1.19
C TRP A 378 2.47 19.76 0.11
N ALA A 379 2.42 18.47 0.45
CA ALA A 379 2.99 17.39 -0.35
C ALA A 379 2.23 17.17 -1.66
N GLY A 380 0.89 17.15 -1.58
CA GLY A 380 0.03 16.76 -2.68
C GLY A 380 -1.44 17.13 -2.44
N GLY A 381 -2.33 16.44 -3.13
CA GLY A 381 -3.77 16.62 -3.01
C GLY A 381 -4.30 17.80 -3.80
N ARG A 382 -5.55 18.16 -3.52
CA ARG A 382 -6.30 19.18 -4.24
C ARG A 382 -6.83 20.26 -3.32
N ILE A 383 -6.52 21.52 -3.62
CA ILE A 383 -7.16 22.68 -3.01
C ILE A 383 -8.30 23.12 -3.94
N GLY A 384 -9.52 22.68 -3.63
CA GLY A 384 -10.74 22.92 -4.40
C GLY A 384 -11.70 23.85 -3.67
N VAL A 385 -11.61 25.14 -3.98
CA VAL A 385 -12.40 26.20 -3.31
C VAL A 385 -12.90 27.22 -4.33
N TRP A 386 -13.77 28.16 -3.95
CA TRP A 386 -14.16 29.22 -4.89
C TRP A 386 -13.06 30.25 -5.08
N GLU A 387 -12.46 30.71 -3.97
CA GLU A 387 -11.39 31.69 -4.02
C GLU A 387 -10.26 31.32 -3.06
N VAL A 388 -9.03 31.40 -3.57
CA VAL A 388 -7.82 31.38 -2.75
C VAL A 388 -7.31 32.81 -2.62
N GLY A 389 -7.28 33.37 -1.41
CA GLY A 389 -6.75 34.71 -1.15
C GLY A 389 -5.21 34.74 -1.18
N ALA A 390 -4.57 34.03 -0.25
CA ALA A 390 -3.12 33.92 -0.18
C ALA A 390 -2.65 32.54 0.30
N LEU A 391 -1.85 31.83 -0.49
CA LEU A 391 -1.19 30.59 -0.08
C LEU A 391 0.32 30.84 0.03
N THR A 392 0.88 30.60 1.21
CA THR A 392 2.30 30.85 1.52
C THR A 392 2.96 29.58 2.05
N VAL A 393 3.98 29.10 1.35
CA VAL A 393 4.87 28.01 1.75
C VAL A 393 6.22 28.60 2.12
N LYS A 394 6.60 28.57 3.41
CA LYS A 394 7.72 29.36 3.94
C LYS A 394 9.09 28.70 3.80
N ASN A 395 9.17 27.37 3.78
CA ASN A 395 10.44 26.65 3.73
C ASN A 395 10.28 25.22 3.19
N GLY A 396 9.69 25.08 2.01
CA GLY A 396 9.38 23.77 1.45
C GLY A 396 8.70 23.86 0.10
N ALA A 397 8.13 22.74 -0.33
CA ALA A 397 7.50 22.60 -1.63
C ALA A 397 5.97 22.68 -1.54
N LEU A 398 5.35 23.12 -2.63
CA LEU A 398 3.91 23.04 -2.85
C LEU A 398 3.64 22.06 -3.99
N GLY A 399 3.20 20.86 -3.66
CA GLY A 399 2.78 19.83 -4.61
C GLY A 399 1.26 19.75 -4.83
N ALA A 400 0.45 20.37 -3.97
CA ALA A 400 -1.00 20.39 -4.12
C ALA A 400 -1.46 21.12 -5.39
N ARG A 401 -2.40 20.53 -6.12
CA ARG A 401 -3.08 21.17 -7.25
C ARG A 401 -4.12 22.16 -6.73
N ILE A 402 -4.08 23.39 -7.22
CA ILE A 402 -5.04 24.45 -6.89
C ILE A 402 -6.08 24.54 -8.00
N GLN A 403 -7.36 24.45 -7.64
CA GLN A 403 -8.49 24.67 -8.54
C GLN A 403 -9.49 25.63 -7.90
N ALA A 404 -9.64 26.81 -8.49
CA ALA A 404 -10.56 27.84 -7.98
C ALA A 404 -11.16 28.71 -9.10
N GLU A 405 -12.12 29.57 -8.77
CA GLU A 405 -12.56 30.62 -9.69
C GLU A 405 -11.52 31.74 -9.73
N VAL A 406 -11.00 32.10 -8.55
CA VAL A 406 -9.98 33.12 -8.36
C VAL A 406 -8.87 32.57 -7.47
N VAL A 407 -7.62 32.73 -7.90
CA VAL A 407 -6.42 32.53 -7.10
C VAL A 407 -5.73 33.88 -6.94
N GLY A 408 -5.48 34.29 -5.70
CA GLY A 408 -4.79 35.51 -5.35
C GLY A 408 -3.29 35.32 -5.42
N THR A 409 -2.61 35.38 -4.27
CA THR A 409 -1.16 35.21 -4.20
C THR A 409 -0.79 33.78 -3.84
N VAL A 410 0.13 33.18 -4.59
CA VAL A 410 0.79 31.92 -4.24
C VAL A 410 2.28 32.20 -4.10
N SER A 411 2.86 31.90 -2.94
CA SER A 411 4.27 32.18 -2.63
C SER A 411 4.93 30.96 -2.03
N VAL A 412 5.98 30.46 -2.68
CA VAL A 412 6.80 29.32 -2.22
C VAL A 412 8.22 29.79 -2.00
N THR A 413 8.78 29.52 -0.82
CA THR A 413 10.17 29.82 -0.46
C THR A 413 10.86 28.54 0.00
N GLY A 414 12.09 28.31 -0.46
CA GLY A 414 12.91 27.17 -0.04
C GLY A 414 12.65 25.85 -0.77
N GLY A 415 11.66 25.80 -1.66
CA GLY A 415 11.33 24.60 -2.45
C GLY A 415 10.63 24.89 -3.77
N ASN A 416 10.18 23.82 -4.43
CA ASN A 416 9.54 23.89 -5.74
C ASN A 416 8.02 24.13 -5.62
N LEU A 417 7.44 24.77 -6.63
CA LEU A 417 6.00 24.74 -6.90
C LEU A 417 5.74 23.68 -7.97
N ALA A 418 5.30 22.50 -7.54
CA ALA A 418 5.09 21.32 -8.37
C ALA A 418 3.63 21.07 -8.74
N GLY A 419 2.68 21.48 -7.89
CA GLY A 419 1.25 21.35 -8.19
C GLY A 419 0.78 22.37 -9.23
N ASP A 420 -0.18 21.96 -10.05
CA ASP A 420 -0.79 22.84 -11.05
C ASP A 420 -1.66 23.92 -10.39
N ILE A 421 -1.73 25.10 -11.00
CA ILE A 421 -2.61 26.18 -10.57
C ILE A 421 -3.59 26.50 -11.69
N GLU A 422 -4.86 26.23 -11.43
CA GLU A 422 -5.95 26.43 -12.38
C GLU A 422 -6.97 27.40 -11.81
N ALA A 423 -7.28 28.46 -12.58
CA ALA A 423 -8.35 29.38 -12.25
C ALA A 423 -9.26 29.65 -13.44
N THR A 424 -10.56 29.77 -13.22
CA THR A 424 -11.49 30.11 -14.32
C THR A 424 -11.46 31.61 -14.66
N GLN A 425 -11.18 32.50 -13.69
CA GLN A 425 -11.18 33.95 -13.92
C GLN A 425 -9.82 34.61 -13.75
N ARG A 426 -9.13 34.40 -12.62
CA ARG A 426 -7.93 35.18 -12.30
C ARG A 426 -6.94 34.40 -11.47
N ILE A 427 -5.67 34.51 -11.83
CA ILE A 427 -4.53 34.20 -10.96
C ILE A 427 -3.79 35.52 -10.68
N GLY A 428 -3.49 35.81 -9.41
CA GLY A 428 -2.72 36.98 -9.01
C GLY A 428 -1.22 36.78 -9.23
N THR A 429 -0.45 36.90 -8.14
CA THR A 429 1.01 36.73 -8.20
C THR A 429 1.38 35.31 -7.78
N VAL A 430 2.10 34.61 -8.64
CA VAL A 430 2.78 33.35 -8.32
C VAL A 430 4.27 33.65 -8.14
N SER A 431 4.81 33.34 -6.97
CA SER A 431 6.21 33.59 -6.62
C SER A 431 6.86 32.34 -6.09
N VAL A 432 8.03 31.98 -6.61
CA VAL A 432 8.88 30.90 -6.12
C VAL A 432 10.28 31.46 -5.86
N LYS A 433 10.83 31.25 -4.66
CA LYS A 433 12.16 31.73 -4.28
C LYS A 433 13.03 30.57 -3.78
N GLY A 434 14.17 30.36 -4.43
CA GLY A 434 15.10 29.29 -4.06
C GLY A 434 14.70 27.90 -4.59
N GLY A 435 13.77 27.84 -5.54
CA GLY A 435 13.31 26.60 -6.19
C GLY A 435 12.75 26.86 -7.58
N ASN A 436 12.14 25.84 -8.19
CA ASN A 436 11.61 25.89 -9.55
C ASN A 436 10.07 25.89 -9.55
N LEU A 437 9.47 26.43 -10.61
CA LEU A 437 8.07 26.19 -10.96
C LEU A 437 8.03 25.01 -11.94
N THR A 438 7.47 23.88 -11.54
CA THR A 438 7.34 22.69 -12.41
C THR A 438 5.90 22.33 -12.74
N GLY A 439 4.92 22.74 -11.91
CA GLY A 439 3.51 22.61 -12.23
C GLY A 439 3.05 23.64 -13.27
N ASP A 440 1.93 23.35 -13.92
CA ASP A 440 1.34 24.21 -14.94
C ASP A 440 0.52 25.34 -14.32
N ILE A 441 0.44 26.47 -15.02
CA ILE A 441 -0.43 27.59 -14.66
C ILE A 441 -1.43 27.80 -15.79
N ARG A 442 -2.72 27.62 -15.53
CA ARG A 442 -3.79 27.83 -16.52
C ARG A 442 -4.87 28.78 -15.99
N VAL A 443 -5.21 29.80 -16.78
CA VAL A 443 -6.30 30.73 -16.46
C VAL A 443 -7.28 30.84 -17.61
N GLY A 444 -8.58 30.70 -17.33
CA GLY A 444 -9.63 30.89 -18.33
C GLY A 444 -10.12 29.62 -19.03
N ASN A 445 -9.85 28.44 -18.47
CA ASN A 445 -10.19 27.12 -19.01
C ASN A 445 -11.72 26.79 -19.02
N GLU A 446 -12.59 27.80 -19.16
CA GLU A 446 -14.04 27.59 -19.26
C GLU A 446 -14.62 28.36 -20.46
N PRO A 447 -15.20 27.67 -21.45
CA PRO A 447 -15.80 28.30 -22.61
C PRO A 447 -17.09 29.02 -22.18
N ALA A 448 -17.20 30.31 -22.49
CA ALA A 448 -18.34 31.21 -22.21
C ALA A 448 -18.29 32.06 -20.92
N GLN A 449 -17.10 32.35 -20.38
CA GLN A 449 -16.96 33.38 -19.35
C GLN A 449 -17.15 34.80 -19.95
N THR A 450 -17.93 35.65 -19.27
CA THR A 450 -18.13 37.08 -19.67
C THR A 450 -16.96 37.98 -19.27
N ARG A 451 -16.12 37.52 -18.34
CA ARG A 451 -14.95 38.22 -17.82
C ARG A 451 -13.68 37.65 -18.45
N ARG A 452 -12.76 38.54 -18.83
CA ARG A 452 -11.45 38.15 -19.35
C ARG A 452 -10.62 37.48 -18.26
N ALA A 453 -9.92 36.42 -18.64
CA ALA A 453 -8.92 35.83 -17.78
C ALA A 453 -7.81 36.84 -17.46
N ALA A 454 -7.19 36.72 -16.28
CA ALA A 454 -6.04 37.55 -15.93
C ALA A 454 -5.02 36.77 -15.12
N LEU A 455 -3.75 36.88 -15.52
CA LEU A 455 -2.59 36.41 -14.77
C LEU A 455 -1.77 37.63 -14.32
N GLY A 456 -1.63 37.83 -13.00
CA GLY A 456 -0.94 38.98 -12.43
C GLY A 456 0.56 38.98 -12.74
N SER A 457 1.32 38.04 -12.17
CA SER A 457 2.75 37.91 -12.46
C SER A 457 3.27 36.55 -12.02
N VAL A 458 4.26 36.01 -12.73
CA VAL A 458 4.99 34.80 -12.33
C VAL A 458 6.44 35.18 -12.05
N LYS A 459 6.94 34.91 -10.85
CA LYS A 459 8.28 35.28 -10.41
C LYS A 459 9.01 34.09 -9.80
N VAL A 460 10.02 33.57 -10.49
CA VAL A 460 10.91 32.51 -10.00
C VAL A 460 12.30 33.08 -9.76
N GLU A 461 12.63 33.34 -8.49
CA GLU A 461 13.92 33.89 -8.09
C GLU A 461 14.94 32.77 -7.82
N GLY A 462 16.01 32.73 -8.62
CA GLY A 462 17.13 31.80 -8.46
C GLY A 462 16.91 30.41 -9.10
N GLY A 463 15.69 30.11 -9.56
CA GLY A 463 15.36 28.84 -10.22
C GLY A 463 14.66 29.02 -11.57
N ASP A 464 14.26 27.90 -12.16
CA ASP A 464 13.71 27.83 -13.51
C ASP A 464 12.18 27.72 -13.49
N ILE A 465 11.55 28.22 -14.54
CA ILE A 465 10.20 27.78 -14.94
C ILE A 465 10.39 26.55 -15.82
N ARG A 466 9.63 25.49 -15.54
CA ARG A 466 9.58 24.23 -16.29
C ARG A 466 8.16 23.86 -16.71
N GLY A 467 7.14 24.23 -15.94
CA GLY A 467 5.73 24.03 -16.33
C GLY A 467 5.27 25.02 -17.40
N SER A 468 4.14 24.71 -18.03
CA SER A 468 3.49 25.53 -19.04
C SER A 468 2.65 26.65 -18.42
N ILE A 469 2.48 27.75 -19.16
CA ILE A 469 1.68 28.90 -18.72
C ILE A 469 0.68 29.24 -19.83
N ALA A 470 -0.61 29.04 -19.54
CA ALA A 470 -1.70 29.35 -20.45
C ALA A 470 -2.64 30.41 -19.85
N VAL A 471 -2.95 31.43 -20.64
CA VAL A 471 -4.01 32.40 -20.34
C VAL A 471 -4.95 32.46 -21.54
N GLU A 472 -6.18 32.02 -21.33
CA GLU A 472 -7.20 31.86 -22.37
C GLU A 472 -8.20 33.03 -22.34
N ASN A 473 -9.32 32.93 -23.08
CA ASN A 473 -10.43 33.89 -23.04
C ASN A 473 -10.02 35.38 -23.22
N GLU A 474 -9.16 35.62 -24.21
CA GLU A 474 -8.56 36.94 -24.49
C GLU A 474 -7.94 37.63 -23.26
N GLY A 475 -7.42 36.82 -22.35
CA GLY A 475 -6.88 37.26 -21.08
C GLY A 475 -5.51 37.89 -21.18
N ASN A 476 -5.19 38.72 -20.19
CA ASN A 476 -3.89 39.39 -20.11
C ASN A 476 -3.00 38.76 -19.04
N ALA A 477 -1.71 38.72 -19.31
CA ALA A 477 -0.66 38.34 -18.38
C ALA A 477 0.28 39.53 -18.08
N GLY A 478 0.66 39.69 -16.83
CA GLY A 478 1.67 40.65 -16.42
C GLY A 478 3.09 40.17 -16.73
N SER A 479 4.01 40.32 -15.77
CA SER A 479 5.42 39.96 -15.96
C SER A 479 5.70 38.51 -15.59
N ILE A 480 6.51 37.84 -16.40
CA ILE A 480 7.10 36.53 -16.12
C ILE A 480 8.61 36.73 -15.90
N LEU A 481 9.13 36.27 -14.77
CA LEU A 481 10.53 36.39 -14.39
C LEU A 481 11.06 35.02 -13.92
N ALA A 482 12.22 34.60 -14.42
CA ALA A 482 12.88 33.35 -14.00
C ALA A 482 14.41 33.42 -14.17
N LYS A 483 15.13 32.41 -13.69
CA LYS A 483 16.52 32.16 -14.12
C LYS A 483 16.53 31.67 -15.56
N THR A 484 15.92 30.50 -15.79
CA THR A 484 15.68 29.97 -17.14
C THR A 484 14.19 29.77 -17.31
N VAL A 485 13.68 30.04 -18.51
CA VAL A 485 12.32 29.66 -18.90
C VAL A 485 12.43 28.45 -19.83
N ARG A 486 12.05 27.28 -19.32
CA ARG A 486 12.06 25.99 -20.00
C ARG A 486 10.65 25.41 -19.94
N GLY A 487 10.31 24.53 -20.86
CA GLY A 487 9.24 23.57 -20.64
C GLY A 487 9.79 22.24 -20.10
N VAL A 488 8.92 21.25 -19.91
CA VAL A 488 9.21 19.89 -19.45
C VAL A 488 9.55 18.93 -20.61
N GLY A 489 10.24 19.36 -21.66
CA GLY A 489 11.00 18.49 -22.56
C GLY A 489 10.21 17.51 -23.44
N GLY A 490 10.16 17.82 -24.74
CA GLY A 490 10.06 16.82 -25.81
C GLY A 490 8.91 17.07 -26.78
N ARG A 491 9.22 17.17 -28.07
CA ARG A 491 8.19 17.17 -29.12
C ARG A 491 7.62 15.75 -29.24
N ILE A 492 6.36 15.53 -28.85
CA ILE A 492 5.56 14.39 -29.31
C ILE A 492 4.48 14.96 -30.24
N GLY A 493 4.69 14.87 -31.56
CA GLY A 493 3.71 15.32 -32.56
C GLY A 493 3.58 16.85 -32.73
N ASP A 494 2.33 17.30 -32.93
CA ASP A 494 1.97 18.68 -33.32
C ASP A 494 1.54 19.58 -32.15
N GLU A 495 1.46 19.06 -30.92
CA GLU A 495 1.16 19.85 -29.73
C GLU A 495 2.45 20.22 -28.99
N VAL A 496 2.62 21.50 -28.69
CA VAL A 496 3.75 22.00 -27.89
C VAL A 496 3.34 21.98 -26.42
N GLU A 497 3.67 20.89 -25.73
CA GLU A 497 3.43 20.72 -24.28
C GLU A 497 4.22 21.73 -23.41
N ASP A 498 5.16 22.46 -24.02
CA ASP A 498 6.14 23.36 -23.40
C ASP A 498 5.97 24.83 -23.84
N SER A 499 4.84 25.44 -23.48
CA SER A 499 4.45 26.73 -24.05
C SER A 499 4.05 27.78 -23.01
N ILE A 500 4.39 29.02 -23.34
CA ILE A 500 3.75 30.21 -22.78
C ILE A 500 2.75 30.70 -23.84
N THR A 501 1.47 30.44 -23.61
CA THR A 501 0.39 30.75 -24.55
C THR A 501 -0.55 31.78 -23.94
N ILE A 502 -0.59 32.98 -24.51
CA ILE A 502 -1.38 34.10 -23.97
C ILE A 502 -2.37 34.58 -25.02
N ALA A 503 -3.65 34.45 -24.72
CA ALA A 503 -4.76 34.81 -25.60
C ALA A 503 -4.94 36.34 -25.81
N GLY A 504 -4.12 37.18 -25.18
CA GLY A 504 -4.28 38.64 -25.14
C GLY A 504 -2.95 39.38 -25.10
N ARG A 505 -2.65 40.08 -24.01
CA ARG A 505 -1.41 40.85 -23.85
C ARG A 505 -0.52 40.23 -22.79
N LEU A 506 0.76 40.07 -23.11
CA LEU A 506 1.80 39.70 -22.16
C LEU A 506 2.76 40.87 -21.93
N SER A 507 2.90 41.32 -20.69
CA SER A 507 3.67 42.53 -20.38
C SER A 507 5.16 42.34 -20.58
N SER A 508 5.74 41.27 -20.02
CA SER A 508 7.13 40.92 -20.27
C SER A 508 7.50 39.49 -19.87
N ILE A 509 8.54 38.94 -20.50
CA ILE A 509 9.27 37.75 -20.07
C ILE A 509 10.72 38.18 -19.85
N THR A 510 11.26 37.98 -18.65
CA THR A 510 12.66 38.25 -18.32
C THR A 510 13.33 37.02 -17.72
N ALA A 511 14.36 36.51 -18.37
CA ALA A 511 15.19 35.42 -17.87
C ALA A 511 16.60 35.95 -17.53
N SER A 512 17.19 35.51 -16.41
CA SER A 512 18.62 35.79 -16.12
C SER A 512 19.58 34.83 -16.85
N GLY A 513 19.04 33.83 -17.55
CA GLY A 513 19.71 32.85 -18.37
C GLY A 513 18.98 32.69 -19.71
N ASP A 514 18.81 31.45 -20.16
CA ASP A 514 18.19 31.16 -21.46
C ASP A 514 16.65 31.21 -21.42
N ILE A 515 16.04 31.46 -22.59
CA ILE A 515 14.62 31.23 -22.85
C ILE A 515 14.51 30.13 -23.89
N ARG A 516 13.88 29.02 -23.52
CA ARG A 516 13.76 27.80 -24.34
C ARG A 516 12.33 27.39 -24.64
N ALA A 517 11.36 27.85 -23.84
CA ALA A 517 9.94 27.61 -24.09
C ALA A 517 9.47 28.27 -25.40
N ALA A 518 8.49 27.66 -26.05
CA ALA A 518 7.74 28.33 -27.11
C ALA A 518 6.89 29.45 -26.50
N ILE A 519 6.83 30.60 -27.15
CA ILE A 519 6.04 31.75 -26.70
C ILE A 519 5.06 32.09 -27.80
N THR A 520 3.77 31.93 -27.52
CA THR A 520 2.69 32.26 -28.45
C THR A 520 1.77 33.29 -27.81
N VAL A 521 1.57 34.40 -28.51
CA VAL A 521 0.62 35.44 -28.13
C VAL A 521 -0.32 35.67 -29.29
N GLU A 522 -1.55 35.17 -29.17
CA GLU A 522 -2.58 35.24 -30.20
C GLU A 522 -3.91 35.62 -29.57
N ASN A 523 -4.86 36.20 -30.32
CA ASN A 523 -6.25 36.26 -29.86
C ASN A 523 -7.09 35.25 -30.65
N ALA A 524 -8.30 34.98 -30.17
CA ALA A 524 -9.31 34.27 -30.95
C ALA A 524 -9.51 34.91 -32.36
N ALA A 525 -9.72 34.07 -33.36
CA ALA A 525 -9.93 34.50 -34.73
C ALA A 525 -11.16 35.43 -34.84
N GLY A 526 -11.02 36.55 -35.55
CA GLY A 526 -12.10 37.54 -35.74
C GLY A 526 -12.20 38.63 -34.66
N THR A 527 -11.29 38.64 -33.68
CA THR A 527 -11.22 39.70 -32.65
C THR A 527 -10.54 40.96 -33.20
N THR A 528 -11.05 42.14 -32.85
CA THR A 528 -10.54 43.45 -33.33
C THR A 528 -9.56 44.12 -32.37
N ARG A 529 -9.31 43.52 -31.20
CA ARG A 529 -8.44 44.10 -30.16
C ARG A 529 -7.03 43.57 -30.30
N GLY A 530 -6.02 44.45 -30.25
CA GLY A 530 -4.62 44.06 -30.48
C GLY A 530 -4.03 43.25 -29.32
N ASN A 531 -3.63 42.02 -29.61
CA ASN A 531 -2.67 41.25 -28.83
C ASN A 531 -1.28 41.91 -28.88
N ALA A 532 -0.51 41.74 -27.81
CA ALA A 532 0.83 42.32 -27.75
C ALA A 532 1.74 41.56 -26.79
N LEU A 533 2.98 41.40 -27.18
CA LEU A 533 4.07 40.93 -26.34
C LEU A 533 5.01 42.11 -26.09
N GLY A 534 5.07 42.60 -24.85
CA GLY A 534 5.81 43.82 -24.52
C GLY A 534 7.33 43.67 -24.66
N LEU A 535 7.96 43.02 -23.68
CA LEU A 535 9.41 42.80 -23.65
C LEU A 535 9.71 41.31 -23.46
N VAL A 536 10.57 40.74 -24.29
CA VAL A 536 11.19 39.43 -24.02
C VAL A 536 12.69 39.65 -23.88
N LYS A 537 13.26 39.34 -22.72
CA LYS A 537 14.66 39.63 -22.40
C LYS A 537 15.37 38.42 -21.76
N ALA A 538 16.42 37.93 -22.40
CA ALA A 538 17.39 37.01 -21.82
C ALA A 538 18.67 37.78 -21.41
N ILE A 539 18.83 38.04 -20.11
CA ILE A 539 19.95 38.82 -19.55
C ILE A 539 21.21 37.95 -19.59
N GLY A 540 22.10 38.20 -20.54
CA GLY A 540 23.32 37.41 -20.71
C GLY A 540 23.09 35.99 -21.24
N GLY A 541 21.85 35.54 -21.46
CA GLY A 541 21.50 34.25 -22.06
C GLY A 541 21.02 34.35 -23.52
N SER A 542 20.58 33.22 -24.07
CA SER A 542 20.09 33.12 -25.45
C SER A 542 18.61 32.72 -25.50
N ILE A 543 17.96 33.01 -26.62
CA ILE A 543 16.57 32.61 -26.90
C ILE A 543 16.60 31.51 -27.96
N PHE A 544 15.96 30.38 -27.67
CA PHE A 544 15.92 29.18 -28.52
C PHE A 544 14.51 28.77 -28.94
N GLY A 545 13.52 28.94 -28.06
CA GLY A 545 12.13 28.57 -28.36
C GLY A 545 11.46 29.58 -29.31
N PRO A 546 10.57 29.13 -30.20
CA PRO A 546 9.90 30.00 -31.17
C PRO A 546 9.12 31.11 -30.46
N VAL A 547 9.04 32.28 -31.09
CA VAL A 547 8.29 33.43 -30.59
C VAL A 547 7.28 33.87 -31.65
N GLU A 548 6.01 33.63 -31.36
CA GLU A 548 4.90 33.90 -32.25
C GLU A 548 3.97 34.95 -31.64
N VAL A 549 3.71 36.02 -32.38
CA VAL A 549 2.72 37.04 -32.05
C VAL A 549 1.80 37.19 -33.25
N LEU A 550 0.69 36.45 -33.27
CA LEU A 550 -0.14 36.27 -34.46
C LEU A 550 -1.21 37.39 -34.60
N ASN A 551 -2.11 37.31 -35.59
CA ASN A 551 -3.30 38.17 -35.72
C ASN A 551 -3.04 39.68 -35.62
N ASN A 552 -2.02 40.20 -36.33
CA ASN A 552 -1.57 41.61 -36.32
C ASN A 552 -1.04 42.13 -34.97
N GLY A 553 -0.72 41.24 -34.02
CA GLY A 553 -0.18 41.61 -32.73
C GLY A 553 1.23 42.19 -32.80
N ASN A 554 1.55 43.08 -31.85
CA ASN A 554 2.87 43.73 -31.80
C ASN A 554 3.81 43.05 -30.81
N LEU A 555 5.07 42.88 -31.20
CA LEU A 555 6.19 42.55 -30.34
C LEU A 555 6.97 43.84 -30.02
N GLY A 556 6.99 44.27 -28.76
CA GLY A 556 7.66 45.51 -28.37
C GLY A 556 9.17 45.42 -28.52
N THR A 557 9.84 44.56 -27.75
CA THR A 557 11.28 44.31 -27.86
C THR A 557 11.63 42.87 -27.53
N LEU A 558 12.45 42.24 -28.38
CA LEU A 558 13.09 40.96 -28.15
C LEU A 558 14.60 41.19 -27.95
N GLN A 559 15.12 40.87 -26.77
CA GLN A 559 16.50 41.19 -26.36
C GLN A 559 17.25 39.97 -25.79
N ALA A 560 18.40 39.62 -26.37
CA ALA A 560 19.24 38.50 -25.88
C ALA A 560 20.71 38.61 -26.30
N ARG A 561 21.58 37.73 -25.77
CA ARG A 561 22.95 37.54 -26.28
C ARG A 561 22.93 36.95 -27.70
N ASN A 562 22.15 35.89 -27.87
CA ASN A 562 21.87 35.27 -29.17
C ASN A 562 20.37 34.97 -29.29
N ILE A 563 19.82 35.16 -30.48
CA ILE A 563 18.45 34.76 -30.83
C ILE A 563 18.60 33.66 -31.88
N ARG A 564 18.20 32.43 -31.53
CA ARG A 564 18.26 31.21 -32.33
C ARG A 564 16.87 30.57 -32.45
N ALA A 565 15.85 31.41 -32.45
CA ALA A 565 14.45 31.04 -32.48
C ALA A 565 13.82 31.57 -33.77
N ASP A 566 12.84 30.85 -34.29
CA ASP A 566 11.95 31.42 -35.30
C ASP A 566 11.05 32.48 -34.65
N VAL A 567 10.93 33.63 -35.32
CA VAL A 567 10.18 34.78 -34.80
C VAL A 567 9.14 35.21 -35.83
N THR A 568 7.88 34.99 -35.50
CA THR A 568 6.73 35.33 -36.36
C THR A 568 5.90 36.41 -35.69
N VAL A 569 5.73 37.56 -36.35
CA VAL A 569 4.98 38.70 -35.78
C VAL A 569 4.02 39.28 -36.80
N GLY A 570 2.72 39.25 -36.54
CA GLY A 570 1.71 39.83 -37.43
C GLY A 570 1.82 41.36 -37.54
N GLY A 571 2.26 42.04 -36.48
CA GLY A 571 2.41 43.49 -36.41
C GLY A 571 3.86 43.98 -36.42
N LYS A 572 4.17 44.97 -35.56
CA LYS A 572 5.51 45.57 -35.45
C LYS A 572 6.40 44.78 -34.48
N ALA A 573 7.71 44.75 -34.77
CA ALA A 573 8.71 44.11 -33.93
C ALA A 573 10.00 44.94 -33.79
N THR A 574 10.61 44.94 -32.59
CA THR A 574 12.01 45.40 -32.38
C THR A 574 12.88 44.28 -31.85
N LEU A 575 13.99 43.98 -32.52
CA LEU A 575 14.95 42.96 -32.11
C LEU A 575 16.29 43.62 -31.74
N VAL A 576 16.83 43.28 -30.57
CA VAL A 576 18.05 43.88 -29.99
C VAL A 576 19.01 42.79 -29.51
N ARG A 577 20.25 42.80 -29.99
CA ARG A 577 21.32 41.96 -29.44
C ARG A 577 22.07 42.69 -28.31
N THR A 578 22.43 41.98 -27.25
CA THR A 578 23.22 42.51 -26.13
C THR A 578 24.61 41.83 -26.10
N GLU A 579 25.69 42.62 -26.13
CA GLU A 579 27.07 42.10 -26.02
C GLU A 579 27.51 42.00 -24.55
N LEU A 580 28.46 41.09 -24.27
CA LEU A 580 29.29 41.13 -23.07
C LEU A 580 30.51 42.01 -23.38
N ASP A 581 30.86 42.92 -22.48
CA ASP A 581 31.98 43.85 -22.65
C ASP A 581 33.37 43.19 -22.60
N ASP A 582 33.51 41.87 -22.59
CA ASP A 582 34.83 41.23 -22.53
C ASP A 582 34.98 39.97 -23.39
N VAL A 583 36.15 39.93 -24.03
CA VAL A 583 36.81 38.87 -24.80
C VAL A 583 36.56 38.85 -26.32
N VAL A 584 37.57 39.40 -26.99
CA VAL A 584 38.00 39.15 -28.37
C VAL A 584 38.16 37.65 -28.61
N SER A 585 37.18 37.01 -29.23
CA SER A 585 37.43 35.80 -30.03
C SER A 585 36.48 35.81 -31.23
N GLU A 586 37.06 35.75 -32.43
CA GLU A 586 36.41 35.71 -33.73
C GLU A 586 35.56 34.44 -33.93
N ILE A 587 34.43 34.34 -33.23
CA ILE A 587 33.34 33.45 -33.65
C ILE A 587 32.39 34.34 -34.47
N PRO A 588 32.26 34.13 -35.79
CA PRO A 588 31.39 34.93 -36.62
C PRO A 588 29.93 34.85 -36.12
N LEU A 589 29.23 35.98 -36.24
CA LEU A 589 27.81 36.11 -35.95
C LEU A 589 27.01 34.99 -36.64
N GLN A 590 26.07 34.39 -35.92
CA GLN A 590 24.96 33.66 -36.53
C GLN A 590 23.65 34.07 -35.83
N VAL A 591 22.86 34.93 -36.46
CA VAL A 591 21.43 35.04 -36.16
C VAL A 591 20.71 33.96 -36.99
N LEU A 592 20.79 32.71 -36.55
CA LEU A 592 20.01 31.62 -37.16
C LEU A 592 18.53 31.77 -36.75
N ALA A 593 17.85 32.79 -37.26
CA ALA A 593 16.45 33.07 -36.99
C ALA A 593 15.76 33.46 -38.30
N THR A 594 14.66 32.79 -38.61
CA THR A 594 13.73 33.25 -39.65
C THR A 594 12.83 34.29 -39.00
N VAL A 595 12.85 35.52 -39.52
CA VAL A 595 11.95 36.58 -39.06
C VAL A 595 10.89 36.81 -40.13
N GLN A 596 9.63 36.52 -39.79
CA GLN A 596 8.46 36.79 -40.61
C GLN A 596 7.63 37.91 -39.97
N THR A 597 7.42 39.02 -40.69
CA THR A 597 6.59 40.12 -40.19
C THR A 597 5.51 40.57 -41.15
N GLY A 598 4.28 40.71 -40.64
CA GLY A 598 3.16 41.34 -41.35
C GLY A 598 3.18 42.87 -41.32
N GLY A 599 4.17 43.50 -40.67
CA GLY A 599 4.34 44.95 -40.56
C GLY A 599 5.80 45.40 -40.41
N LYS A 600 6.02 46.64 -39.96
CA LYS A 600 7.38 47.24 -39.82
C LYS A 600 8.23 46.55 -38.75
N ALA A 601 9.47 46.19 -39.10
CA ALA A 601 10.43 45.59 -38.18
C ALA A 601 11.75 46.37 -38.11
N THR A 602 12.37 46.42 -36.92
CA THR A 602 13.70 47.00 -36.71
C THR A 602 14.63 46.00 -36.03
N VAL A 603 15.75 45.69 -36.67
CA VAL A 603 16.80 44.82 -36.13
C VAL A 603 18.03 45.68 -35.83
N ARG A 604 18.53 45.62 -34.59
CA ARG A 604 19.71 46.39 -34.13
C ARG A 604 20.85 45.47 -33.75
N GLY A 605 22.00 45.64 -34.40
CA GLY A 605 23.25 44.94 -34.09
C GLY A 605 24.43 45.89 -33.89
N LYS A 606 25.61 45.34 -33.56
CA LYS A 606 26.85 46.09 -33.29
C LYS A 606 27.24 47.07 -34.41
N ASN A 607 27.00 46.67 -35.66
CA ASN A 607 27.48 47.37 -36.85
C ASN A 607 26.41 48.19 -37.57
N GLY A 608 25.19 48.32 -37.03
CA GLY A 608 24.13 49.11 -37.67
C GLY A 608 22.71 48.69 -37.32
N VAL A 609 21.76 49.39 -37.96
CA VAL A 609 20.32 49.16 -37.81
C VAL A 609 19.75 48.76 -39.17
N LEU A 610 19.16 47.57 -39.25
CA LEU A 610 18.35 47.15 -40.38
C LEU A 610 16.89 47.52 -40.11
N LYS A 611 16.28 48.27 -41.04
CA LYS A 611 14.85 48.63 -40.98
C LYS A 611 14.13 47.97 -42.14
N ILE A 612 13.08 47.20 -41.84
CA ILE A 612 12.21 46.55 -42.82
C ILE A 612 10.94 47.39 -42.92
N GLN A 613 10.59 47.83 -44.13
CA GLN A 613 9.53 48.82 -44.36
C GLN A 613 8.28 48.27 -45.08
N GLU A 614 8.32 47.04 -45.60
CA GLU A 614 7.23 46.43 -46.38
C GLU A 614 6.58 45.26 -45.64
N ASP A 615 5.28 45.06 -45.90
CA ASP A 615 4.44 44.03 -45.29
C ASP A 615 4.71 42.67 -45.97
N GLY A 616 5.16 41.66 -45.21
CA GLY A 616 5.17 40.25 -45.66
C GLY A 616 6.49 39.68 -46.20
N GLY A 617 7.66 40.21 -45.80
CA GLY A 617 8.97 39.65 -46.19
C GLY A 617 9.56 38.68 -45.17
N GLU A 618 10.16 37.56 -45.63
CA GLU A 618 11.10 36.75 -44.85
C GLU A 618 12.49 37.41 -44.86
N VAL A 619 13.10 37.56 -43.69
CA VAL A 619 14.47 38.07 -43.58
C VAL A 619 15.36 37.04 -42.89
N PHE A 620 16.32 36.51 -43.66
CA PHE A 620 17.41 35.70 -43.16
C PHE A 620 18.55 36.62 -42.74
N VAL A 621 18.80 36.76 -41.43
CA VAL A 621 19.90 37.56 -40.91
C VAL A 621 21.04 36.62 -40.55
N ALA A 622 21.98 36.31 -41.45
CA ALA A 622 23.13 35.48 -41.07
C ALA A 622 24.02 36.20 -40.03
#